data_AF-A0AAU2DBZ8-F1
#
_entry.id   AF-A0AAU2DBZ8-F1
#
_cell.length_a   1.000
_cell.length_b   1.000
_cell.length_c   1.000
_cell.angle_alpha   90.00
_cell.angle_beta   90.00
_cell.angle_gamma   90.00
#
_symmetry.space_group_name_H-M   'P 1'
#
loop_
_entity.id
_entity.type
_entity.pdbx_description
1 polymer ?
#
loop_
_entity_poly.entity_id
_entity_poly.type
_entity_poly.pdbx_seq_one_letter_code
_entity_poly.pdbx_strand_id
1 'polypeptide(L)'
;MDVATPDGIQELMTGWAPDVEPASGALGDSDVHRTASAIRLVTLACCIRHCWPDPSQPLYPGQPAAQEDIIASLAPLQDTLVPREGVAALGQTSHFLTALRFLRACDYLSADVGDGMVRLGPMVALWSERDVAELRSGYDVLPALRKG
;
A
#
# COMPACT_ATOMS: atom_id res chain seq x y z
N MET A 1 12.14 -14.81 25.31
CA MET A 1 11.53 -15.92 26.08
C MET A 1 10.52 -16.54 25.14
N ASP A 2 10.79 -17.76 24.70
CA ASP A 2 10.06 -18.43 23.64
C ASP A 2 8.63 -18.78 24.07
N VAL A 3 7.67 -18.56 23.16
CA VAL A 3 6.31 -19.10 23.30
C VAL A 3 5.99 -19.87 22.02
N ALA A 4 5.96 -21.20 22.18
CA ALA A 4 5.45 -22.13 21.19
C ALA A 4 3.92 -22.22 21.28
N THR A 5 3.24 -22.26 20.14
CA THR A 5 1.82 -22.64 20.03
C THR A 5 1.69 -24.03 19.39
N PRO A 6 0.61 -24.78 19.68
CA PRO A 6 0.60 -26.25 19.62
C PRO A 6 0.57 -26.89 18.23
N ASP A 7 0.37 -26.12 17.15
CA ASP A 7 0.10 -26.68 15.81
C ASP A 7 1.21 -26.46 14.77
N GLY A 8 2.43 -26.08 15.18
CA GLY A 8 3.64 -26.30 14.38
C GLY A 8 3.76 -25.58 13.02
N ILE A 9 2.93 -24.59 12.69
CA ILE A 9 3.10 -23.77 11.47
C ILE A 9 3.68 -22.40 11.85
N GLN A 10 4.97 -22.20 11.55
CA GLN A 10 5.57 -20.87 11.42
C GLN A 10 5.12 -20.28 10.09
N GLU A 11 4.22 -19.31 10.11
CA GLU A 11 4.01 -18.42 8.96
C GLU A 11 4.93 -17.21 9.10
N LEU A 12 5.87 -17.12 8.16
CA LEU A 12 6.97 -16.17 8.14
C LEU A 12 6.44 -14.78 7.72
N MET A 13 6.02 -13.96 8.69
CA MET A 13 5.79 -12.54 8.42
C MET A 13 7.14 -11.81 8.34
N THR A 14 7.41 -11.24 7.17
CA THR A 14 8.60 -10.42 6.88
C THR A 14 8.55 -9.12 7.69
N GLY A 15 9.02 -9.17 8.93
CA GLY A 15 9.22 -7.99 9.78
C GLY A 15 10.36 -7.13 9.24
N TRP A 16 10.04 -5.87 8.89
CA TRP A 16 11.04 -4.85 8.60
C TRP A 16 11.76 -4.45 9.90
N ALA A 17 13.07 -4.26 9.82
CA ALA A 17 13.96 -4.07 10.96
C ALA A 17 13.58 -2.86 11.84
N PRO A 18 13.73 -2.96 13.18
CA PRO A 18 13.53 -1.84 14.07
C PRO A 18 14.80 -0.97 14.04
N ASP A 19 14.65 0.31 13.76
CA ASP A 19 15.20 1.38 14.59
C ASP A 19 14.95 2.76 13.94
N VAL A 20 14.52 3.70 14.79
CA VAL A 20 14.40 5.16 14.61
C VAL A 20 13.02 5.71 14.23
N GLU A 21 12.32 6.12 15.28
CA GLU A 21 11.20 7.05 15.33
C GLU A 21 11.70 8.51 15.20
N PRO A 22 10.92 9.43 14.60
CA PRO A 22 10.89 10.80 15.08
C PRO A 22 9.56 11.07 15.78
N ALA A 23 9.63 11.18 17.10
CA ALA A 23 8.55 11.64 17.94
C ALA A 23 8.14 13.07 17.54
N SER A 24 6.86 13.27 17.25
CA SER A 24 6.21 14.55 17.48
C SER A 24 4.79 14.28 17.96
N GLY A 25 4.58 14.56 19.25
CA GLY A 25 3.51 14.01 20.06
C GLY A 25 2.11 14.54 19.80
N ALA A 26 1.14 13.66 20.04
CA ALA A 26 -0.14 13.97 20.66
C ALA A 26 -0.64 12.66 21.32
N LEU A 27 -0.89 12.74 22.63
CA LEU A 27 -1.32 11.66 23.50
C LEU A 27 -2.50 10.84 22.95
N GLY A 28 -2.42 9.52 23.05
CA GLY A 28 -3.59 8.64 22.97
C GLY A 28 -3.30 7.29 22.34
N ASP A 29 -3.16 6.28 23.20
CA ASP A 29 -3.25 4.83 22.97
C ASP A 29 -2.14 4.07 22.22
N SER A 30 -1.45 3.30 23.05
CA SER A 30 -0.93 1.93 22.87
C SER A 30 0.10 1.67 21.77
N ASP A 31 1.27 1.24 22.24
CA ASP A 31 2.39 0.59 21.56
C ASP A 31 2.02 -0.74 20.87
N VAL A 32 1.03 -0.71 19.99
CA VAL A 32 0.93 -1.71 18.92
C VAL A 32 1.84 -1.21 17.83
N HIS A 33 2.89 -1.97 17.49
CA HIS A 33 3.66 -1.76 16.26
C HIS A 33 2.68 -1.37 15.16
N ARG A 34 2.71 -0.11 14.72
CA ARG A 34 1.63 0.48 13.92
C ARG A 34 1.64 -0.17 12.54
N THR A 35 1.06 -1.37 12.44
CA THR A 35 0.86 -2.09 11.19
C THR A 35 0.19 -1.11 10.24
N ALA A 36 0.78 -0.90 9.07
CA ALA A 36 0.23 0.02 8.09
C ALA A 36 -1.24 -0.35 7.87
N SER A 37 -2.14 0.63 8.02
CA SER A 37 -3.58 0.44 7.81
C SER A 37 -3.82 -0.33 6.51
N ALA A 38 -4.69 -1.34 6.53
CA ALA A 38 -4.98 -2.18 5.35
C ALA A 38 -5.32 -1.34 4.10
N ILE A 39 -5.99 -0.21 4.28
CA ILE A 39 -6.29 0.77 3.22
C ILE A 39 -5.00 1.28 2.58
N ARG A 40 -3.97 1.61 3.36
CA ARG A 40 -2.69 2.13 2.85
C ARG A 40 -1.92 1.05 2.09
N LEU A 41 -1.86 -0.17 2.63
CA LEU A 41 -1.20 -1.30 1.97
C LEU A 41 -1.88 -1.64 0.64
N VAL A 42 -3.20 -1.75 0.63
CA VAL A 42 -3.97 -2.01 -0.60
C VAL A 42 -3.86 -0.85 -1.59
N THR A 43 -3.84 0.40 -1.12
CA THR A 43 -3.62 1.56 -2.00
C THR A 43 -2.24 1.51 -2.65
N LEU A 44 -1.19 1.22 -1.87
CA LEU A 44 0.17 1.10 -2.41
C LEU A 44 0.27 -0.07 -3.41
N ALA A 45 -0.28 -1.24 -3.07
CA ALA A 45 -0.33 -2.40 -3.95
C ALA A 45 -1.04 -2.08 -5.28
N CYS A 46 -2.17 -1.36 -5.23
CA CYS A 46 -2.88 -0.91 -6.42
C CYS A 46 -2.03 0.07 -7.25
N CYS A 47 -1.40 1.07 -6.60
CA CYS A 47 -0.52 2.02 -7.29
C CYS A 47 0.62 1.28 -8.00
N ILE A 48 1.25 0.31 -7.33
CA ILE A 48 2.32 -0.51 -7.91
C ILE A 48 1.79 -1.29 -9.11
N ARG A 49 0.64 -1.97 -8.99
CA ARG A 49 0.06 -2.75 -10.08
C ARG A 49 -0.20 -1.92 -11.34
N HIS A 50 -0.66 -0.69 -11.16
CA HIS A 50 -0.90 0.24 -12.27
C HIS A 50 0.39 0.87 -12.81
N CYS A 51 1.36 1.18 -11.95
CA CYS A 51 2.66 1.74 -12.38
C CYS A 51 3.63 0.68 -12.93
N TRP A 52 3.37 -0.61 -12.71
CA TRP A 52 4.24 -1.71 -13.11
C TRP A 52 3.45 -2.78 -13.89
N PRO A 53 2.94 -2.44 -15.09
CA PRO A 53 2.00 -3.30 -15.81
C PRO A 53 2.60 -4.63 -16.28
N ASP A 54 3.92 -4.67 -16.51
CA ASP A 54 4.67 -5.86 -16.89
C ASP A 54 5.69 -6.21 -15.79
N PRO A 55 5.45 -7.29 -15.02
CA PRO A 55 6.31 -7.67 -13.91
C PRO A 55 7.70 -8.16 -14.37
N SER A 56 7.90 -8.43 -15.67
CA SER A 56 9.22 -8.77 -16.20
C SER A 56 10.14 -7.55 -16.32
N GLN A 57 9.59 -6.34 -16.28
CA GLN A 57 10.35 -5.08 -16.32
C GLN A 57 10.84 -4.69 -14.92
N PRO A 58 11.82 -3.77 -14.82
CA PRO A 58 12.16 -3.13 -13.55
C PRO A 58 10.96 -2.42 -12.91
N LEU A 59 10.80 -2.56 -11.59
CA LEU A 59 9.70 -1.94 -10.82
C LEU A 59 9.79 -0.41 -10.84
N TYR A 60 10.98 0.15 -10.61
CA TYR A 60 11.21 1.58 -10.53
C TYR A 60 12.04 2.07 -11.74
N PRO A 61 11.71 3.23 -12.35
CA PRO A 61 10.64 4.18 -11.98
C PRO A 61 9.22 3.72 -12.36
N GLY A 62 9.11 2.63 -13.11
CA GLY A 62 7.83 2.16 -13.65
C GLY A 62 7.26 3.12 -14.69
N GLN A 63 5.96 3.01 -14.95
CA GLN A 63 5.19 3.92 -15.79
C GLN A 63 4.23 4.78 -14.94
N PRO A 64 3.97 6.04 -15.32
CA PRO A 64 2.92 6.83 -14.69
C PRO A 64 1.54 6.20 -14.92
N ALA A 65 0.68 6.21 -13.90
CA ALA A 65 -0.68 5.70 -13.96
C ALA A 65 -1.71 6.77 -13.61
N ALA A 66 -2.88 6.74 -14.25
CA ALA A 66 -3.94 7.69 -13.94
C ALA A 66 -4.51 7.45 -12.54
N GLN A 67 -4.61 8.52 -11.73
CA GLN A 67 -5.15 8.41 -10.38
C GLN A 67 -6.60 7.89 -10.38
N GLU A 68 -7.38 8.25 -11.41
CA GLU A 68 -8.76 7.78 -11.56
C GLU A 68 -8.85 6.26 -11.74
N ASP A 69 -7.94 5.64 -12.50
CA ASP A 69 -7.90 4.19 -12.72
C ASP A 69 -7.55 3.42 -11.44
N ILE A 70 -6.63 3.99 -10.64
CA ILE A 70 -6.26 3.46 -9.33
C ILE A 70 -7.47 3.51 -8.39
N ILE A 71 -8.17 4.65 -8.31
CA ILE A 71 -9.35 4.80 -7.46
C ILE A 71 -10.49 3.88 -7.92
N ALA A 72 -10.72 3.76 -9.23
CA ALA A 72 -11.71 2.84 -9.79
C ALA A 72 -11.41 1.38 -9.44
N SER A 73 -10.13 1.00 -9.41
CA SER A 73 -9.70 -0.36 -9.02
C SER A 73 -9.85 -0.63 -7.52
N LEU A 74 -9.77 0.41 -6.69
CA LEU A 74 -9.89 0.32 -5.23
C LEU A 74 -11.35 0.36 -4.75
N ALA A 75 -12.26 1.00 -5.51
CA ALA A 75 -13.66 1.16 -5.12
C ALA A 75 -14.36 -0.16 -4.73
N PRO A 76 -14.20 -1.29 -5.47
CA PRO A 76 -14.82 -2.56 -5.10
C PRO A 76 -14.31 -3.17 -3.78
N LEU A 77 -13.15 -2.74 -3.30
CA LEU A 77 -12.52 -3.27 -2.09
C LEU A 77 -12.95 -2.52 -0.82
N GLN A 78 -13.64 -1.37 -0.96
CA GLN A 78 -14.03 -0.54 0.18
C GLN A 78 -14.92 -1.26 1.18
N ASP A 79 -15.92 -1.99 0.70
CA ASP A 79 -16.87 -2.71 1.55
C ASP A 79 -16.21 -3.81 2.38
N THR A 80 -15.07 -4.34 1.91
CA THR A 80 -14.28 -5.34 2.63
C THR A 80 -13.34 -4.70 3.64
N LEU A 81 -12.82 -3.49 3.36
CA LEU A 81 -11.80 -2.83 4.17
C LEU A 81 -12.38 -1.89 5.25
N VAL A 82 -13.60 -1.38 5.05
CA VAL A 82 -14.30 -0.52 6.01
C VAL A 82 -15.76 -1.01 6.11
N PRO A 83 -16.10 -1.82 7.12
CA PRO A 83 -17.47 -2.29 7.32
C PRO A 83 -18.45 -1.11 7.40
N ARG A 84 -19.51 -1.15 6.59
CA ARG A 84 -20.47 -0.06 6.43
C ARG A 84 -21.30 0.14 7.70
N GLU A 85 -21.04 1.21 8.44
CA GLU A 85 -22.05 1.87 9.27
C GLU A 85 -22.25 3.30 8.76
N GLY A 86 -23.25 3.51 7.91
CA GLY A 86 -23.82 4.84 7.65
C GLY A 86 -23.02 5.85 6.82
N VAL A 87 -21.86 5.50 6.25
CA VAL A 87 -21.02 6.47 5.50
C VAL A 87 -21.45 6.58 4.03
N ALA A 88 -21.76 7.80 3.57
CA ALA A 88 -22.08 8.11 2.17
C ALA A 88 -20.90 7.84 1.22
N ALA A 89 -21.18 7.49 -0.04
CA ALA A 89 -20.18 7.15 -1.08
C ALA A 89 -19.05 8.19 -1.26
N LEU A 90 -19.34 9.48 -1.02
CA LEU A 90 -18.34 10.56 -1.03
C LEU A 90 -17.31 10.44 0.10
N GLY A 91 -17.71 9.99 1.30
CA GLY A 91 -16.80 9.73 2.41
C GLY A 91 -15.89 8.53 2.15
N GLN A 92 -16.34 7.57 1.33
CA GLN A 92 -15.61 6.32 1.08
C GLN A 92 -14.37 6.55 0.20
N THR A 93 -14.50 7.34 -0.87
CA THR A 93 -13.37 7.73 -1.73
C THR A 93 -12.33 8.56 -0.97
N SER A 94 -12.76 9.29 0.07
CA SER A 94 -11.86 10.14 0.87
C SER A 94 -10.75 9.36 1.59
N HIS A 95 -10.97 8.09 1.94
CA HIS A 95 -9.97 7.26 2.59
C HIS A 95 -8.79 6.92 1.68
N PHE A 96 -9.06 6.54 0.42
CA PHE A 96 -8.00 6.26 -0.55
C PHE A 96 -7.26 7.53 -0.97
N LEU A 97 -7.96 8.65 -1.13
CA LEU A 97 -7.30 9.94 -1.38
C LEU A 97 -6.39 10.34 -0.20
N THR A 98 -6.81 10.05 1.03
CA THR A 98 -5.98 10.25 2.23
C THR A 98 -4.78 9.32 2.23
N ALA A 99 -4.96 8.05 1.84
CA ALA A 99 -3.87 7.09 1.71
C ALA A 99 -2.86 7.51 0.63
N LEU A 100 -3.30 7.99 -0.54
CA LEU A 100 -2.42 8.53 -1.58
C LEU A 100 -1.59 9.72 -1.07
N ARG A 101 -2.22 10.67 -0.36
CA ARG A 101 -1.48 11.79 0.27
C ARG A 101 -0.45 11.30 1.27
N PHE A 102 -0.80 10.31 2.10
CA PHE A 102 0.12 9.72 3.06
C PHE A 102 1.30 9.02 2.36
N LEU A 103 1.04 8.23 1.31
CA LEU A 103 2.09 7.53 0.56
C LEU A 103 3.05 8.48 -0.14
N ARG A 104 2.56 9.65 -0.61
CA ARG A 104 3.40 10.74 -1.11
C ARG A 104 4.26 11.35 0.00
N ALA A 105 3.68 11.61 1.17
CA ALA A 105 4.41 12.15 2.32
C ALA A 105 5.49 11.20 2.86
N CYS A 106 5.38 9.90 2.56
CA CYS A 106 6.37 8.88 2.88
C CYS A 106 7.23 8.48 1.68
N ASP A 107 7.24 9.24 0.59
CA ASP A 107 8.08 9.04 -0.61
C ASP A 107 7.91 7.67 -1.31
N TYR A 108 6.84 6.91 -1.02
CA TYR A 108 6.46 5.72 -1.78
C TYR A 108 5.85 6.09 -3.13
N LEU A 109 5.23 7.26 -3.21
CA LEU A 109 4.76 7.88 -4.44
C LEU A 109 5.49 9.21 -4.62
N SER A 110 5.81 9.57 -5.86
CA SER A 110 6.37 10.89 -6.16
C SER A 110 5.36 12.00 -5.84
N ALA A 111 5.86 13.22 -5.63
CA ALA A 111 5.03 14.39 -5.39
C ALA A 111 4.00 14.61 -6.51
N ASP A 112 2.83 15.13 -6.14
CA ASP A 112 1.77 15.46 -7.09
C ASP A 112 2.15 16.72 -7.87
N VAL A 113 2.27 16.58 -9.19
CA VAL A 113 2.59 17.70 -10.09
C VAL A 113 1.34 18.31 -10.74
N GLY A 114 0.14 17.84 -10.36
CA GLY A 114 -1.13 18.37 -10.86
C GLY A 114 -1.55 17.86 -12.23
N ASP A 115 -0.92 16.81 -12.74
CA ASP A 115 -1.24 16.19 -14.04
C ASP A 115 -2.21 15.00 -13.93
N GLY A 116 -2.70 14.70 -12.71
CA GLY A 116 -3.61 13.58 -12.46
C GLY A 116 -2.93 12.21 -12.48
N MET A 117 -1.59 12.16 -12.57
CA MET A 117 -0.82 10.92 -12.66
C MET A 117 -0.14 10.57 -11.35
N VAL A 118 -0.20 9.30 -10.99
CA VAL A 118 0.55 8.69 -9.90
C VAL A 118 1.84 8.10 -10.46
N ARG A 119 2.95 8.29 -9.74
CA ARG A 119 4.26 7.75 -10.06
C ARG A 119 4.87 7.16 -8.80
N LEU A 120 5.65 6.09 -8.95
CA LEU A 120 6.40 5.51 -7.84
C LEU A 120 7.43 6.53 -7.33
N GLY A 121 7.65 6.54 -6.02
CA GLY A 121 8.56 7.46 -5.35
C GLY A 121 9.90 6.80 -4.99
N PRO A 122 10.87 7.59 -4.50
CA PRO A 122 12.21 7.13 -4.17
C PRO A 122 12.26 5.96 -3.17
N MET A 123 11.31 5.85 -2.24
CA MET A 123 11.28 4.72 -1.30
C MET A 123 11.09 3.37 -1.99
N VAL A 124 10.41 3.33 -3.13
CA VAL A 124 10.25 2.10 -3.93
C VAL A 124 11.57 1.73 -4.63
N ALA A 125 12.37 2.73 -5.00
CA ALA A 125 13.69 2.50 -5.60
C ALA A 125 14.69 1.87 -4.62
N LEU A 126 14.46 2.00 -3.31
CA LEU A 126 15.29 1.43 -2.26
C LEU A 126 14.95 -0.03 -1.93
N TRP A 127 13.91 -0.60 -2.55
CA TRP A 127 13.54 -1.99 -2.32
C TRP A 127 14.62 -2.92 -2.84
N SER A 128 14.94 -3.96 -2.05
CA SER A 128 15.94 -4.93 -2.46
C SER A 128 15.43 -5.77 -3.63
N GLU A 129 16.34 -6.38 -4.40
CA GLU A 129 15.95 -7.33 -5.46
C GLU A 129 15.08 -8.47 -4.93
N ARG A 130 15.30 -8.87 -3.66
CA ARG A 130 14.50 -9.88 -2.97
C ARG A 130 13.06 -9.41 -2.77
N ASP A 131 12.85 -8.18 -2.27
CA ASP A 131 11.51 -7.63 -2.06
C ASP A 131 10.75 -7.50 -3.39
N VAL A 132 11.45 -7.06 -4.43
CA VAL A 132 10.88 -6.96 -5.78
C VAL A 132 10.54 -8.35 -6.34
N ALA A 133 11.38 -9.37 -6.10
CA ALA A 133 11.10 -10.74 -6.51
C ALA A 133 9.90 -11.35 -5.76
N GLU A 134 9.75 -11.07 -4.47
CA GLU A 134 8.59 -11.46 -3.68
C GLU A 134 7.31 -10.80 -4.23
N LEU A 135 7.35 -9.48 -4.45
CA LEU A 135 6.24 -8.76 -5.07
C LEU A 135 5.90 -9.32 -6.45
N ARG A 136 6.90 -9.64 -7.27
CA ARG A 136 6.74 -10.27 -8.59
C ARG A 136 5.99 -11.59 -8.49
N SER A 137 6.32 -12.41 -7.50
CA SER A 137 5.66 -13.71 -7.27
C SER A 137 4.18 -13.56 -6.90
N GLY A 138 3.83 -12.48 -6.20
CA GLY A 138 2.45 -12.12 -5.83
C GLY A 138 1.77 -11.14 -6.79
N TYR A 139 2.33 -10.92 -7.98
CA TYR A 139 1.88 -9.84 -8.86
C TYR A 139 0.39 -9.97 -9.24
N ASP A 140 -0.08 -11.19 -9.49
CA ASP A 140 -1.46 -11.47 -9.95
C ASP A 140 -2.53 -11.28 -8.87
N VAL A 141 -2.14 -11.19 -7.59
CA VAL A 141 -3.08 -10.89 -6.50
C VAL A 141 -3.16 -9.40 -6.19
N LEU A 142 -2.30 -8.56 -6.79
CA LEU A 142 -2.35 -7.12 -6.59
C LEU A 142 -3.67 -6.53 -7.15
N PRO A 143 -4.27 -5.53 -6.49
CA PRO A 143 -5.49 -4.90 -6.97
C PRO A 143 -5.30 -4.30 -8.37
N ALA A 144 -6.14 -4.72 -9.30
CA ALA A 144 -6.24 -4.17 -10.65
C ALA A 144 -7.71 -3.93 -11.00
N LEU A 145 -7.94 -3.15 -12.06
CA LEU A 145 -9.29 -3.01 -12.60
C LEU A 145 -9.76 -4.39 -13.07
N ARG A 146 -10.80 -4.94 -12.43
CA ARG A 146 -11.41 -6.19 -12.88
C ARG A 146 -12.01 -5.95 -14.27
N LYS A 147 -11.37 -6.51 -15.30
CA LYS A 147 -12.02 -6.68 -16.61
C LYS A 147 -13.11 -7.74 -16.40
N GLY A 148 -14.37 -7.31 -16.47
CA GLY A 148 -15.52 -8.22 -16.50
C GLY A 148 -15.53 -9.08 -17.75
#